data_AF-A0A1I3BVR1-F1
#
_entry.id   AF-A0A1I3BVR1-F1
#
_cell.length_a   1.000
_cell.length_b   1.000
_cell.length_c   1.000
_cell.angle_alpha   90.00
_cell.angle_beta   90.00
_cell.angle_gamma   90.00
#
_symmetry.space_group_name_H-M   'P 1'
#
loop_
_entity.id
_entity.type
_entity.pdbx_description
1 polymer ?
#
loop_
_entity_poly.entity_id
_entity_poly.type
_entity_poly.pdbx_seq_one_letter_code
_entity_poly.pdbx_strand_id
1 'polypeptide(L)'
;MRGREATVTARAARYEREVKALARLRAALEDARRDAREAYFGPVLREIDPLLSILHPGAALRIDDTSLLPIALTRDGQDEGLDILSGGTREQLAILTRIAFARLFAGSGRPVPVILDDALVHSDDDRIEAMFTALHRVAQDQQIIILTCR
;
A
#
# COMPACT_ATOMS: atom_id res chain seq x y z
N MET A 1 7.05 -54.88 21.39
CA MET A 1 7.56 -54.15 20.20
C MET A 1 6.44 -53.64 19.29
N ARG A 2 5.48 -54.48 18.85
CA ARG A 2 4.42 -54.08 17.88
C ARG A 2 3.55 -52.85 18.28
N GLY A 3 3.26 -52.64 19.56
CA GLY A 3 2.48 -51.47 20.02
C GLY A 3 3.19 -50.12 19.91
N ARG A 4 4.54 -50.11 19.99
CA ARG A 4 5.35 -48.90 19.79
C ARG A 4 5.40 -48.51 18.32
N GLU A 5 5.52 -49.51 17.45
CA GLU A 5 5.55 -49.34 16.00
C GLU A 5 4.22 -48.76 15.48
N ALA A 6 3.09 -49.35 15.88
CA ALA A 6 1.76 -48.85 15.50
C ALA A 6 1.53 -47.39 15.95
N THR A 7 1.99 -47.03 17.15
CA THR A 7 1.88 -45.65 17.68
C THR A 7 2.71 -44.65 16.85
N VAL A 8 3.92 -45.04 16.45
CA VAL A 8 4.79 -44.20 15.61
C VAL A 8 4.20 -44.02 14.22
N THR A 9 3.67 -45.08 13.60
CA THR A 9 3.05 -45.01 12.27
C THR A 9 1.80 -44.13 12.27
N ALA A 10 0.96 -44.23 13.31
CA ALA A 10 -0.22 -43.38 13.44
C ALA A 10 0.15 -41.89 13.61
N ARG A 11 1.22 -41.61 14.35
CA ARG A 11 1.73 -40.24 14.53
C ARG A 11 2.34 -39.68 13.24
N ALA A 12 3.07 -40.50 12.49
CA ALA A 12 3.60 -40.14 11.18
C ALA A 12 2.47 -39.81 10.19
N ALA A 13 1.43 -40.66 10.10
CA ALA A 13 0.28 -40.41 9.24
C ALA A 13 -0.51 -39.15 9.63
N ARG A 14 -0.59 -38.84 10.93
CA ARG A 14 -1.17 -37.57 11.41
C ARG A 14 -0.36 -36.38 10.91
N TYR A 15 0.96 -36.37 11.11
CA TYR A 15 1.80 -35.27 10.65
C TYR A 15 1.80 -35.14 9.13
N GLU A 16 1.75 -36.24 8.39
CA GLU A 16 1.67 -36.19 6.93
C GLU A 16 0.38 -35.51 6.45
N ARG A 17 -0.76 -35.80 7.08
CA ARG A 17 -2.02 -35.10 6.79
C ARG A 17 -1.95 -33.62 7.14
N GLU A 18 -1.34 -33.29 8.28
CA GLU A 18 -1.18 -31.92 8.74
C GLU A 18 -0.30 -31.11 7.77
N VAL A 19 0.84 -31.66 7.35
CA VAL A 19 1.72 -31.05 6.34
C VAL A 19 0.97 -30.84 5.02
N LYS A 20 0.20 -31.83 4.54
CA LYS A 20 -0.59 -31.69 3.30
C LYS A 20 -1.65 -30.58 3.43
N ALA A 21 -2.32 -30.47 4.57
CA ALA A 21 -3.31 -29.43 4.82
C ALA A 21 -2.66 -28.03 4.85
N LEU A 22 -1.55 -27.89 5.59
CA LEU A 22 -0.81 -26.62 5.69
C LEU A 22 -0.22 -26.18 4.34
N ALA A 23 0.29 -27.12 3.54
CA ALA A 23 0.80 -26.82 2.20
C ALA A 23 -0.30 -26.27 1.28
N ARG A 24 -1.50 -26.87 1.30
CA ARG A 24 -2.65 -26.38 0.52
C ARG A 24 -3.12 -25.01 0.98
N LEU A 25 -3.21 -24.79 2.31
CA LEU A 25 -3.57 -23.50 2.86
C LEU A 25 -2.57 -22.41 2.45
N ARG A 26 -1.27 -22.71 2.54
CA ARG A 26 -0.21 -21.79 2.13
C ARG A 26 -0.35 -21.41 0.65
N ALA A 27 -0.54 -22.39 -0.24
CA ALA A 27 -0.72 -22.12 -1.66
C ALA A 27 -1.95 -21.23 -1.92
N ALA A 28 -3.08 -21.55 -1.30
CA ALA A 28 -4.30 -20.74 -1.44
C ALA A 28 -4.12 -19.30 -0.94
N LEU A 29 -3.38 -19.08 0.16
CA LEU A 29 -3.06 -17.75 0.66
C LEU A 29 -2.08 -17.00 -0.24
N GLU A 30 -1.08 -17.68 -0.81
CA GLU A 30 -0.14 -17.10 -1.77
C GLU A 30 -0.86 -16.67 -3.05
N ASP A 31 -1.81 -17.46 -3.54
CA ASP A 31 -2.67 -17.15 -4.68
C ASP A 31 -3.58 -15.96 -4.39
N ALA A 32 -4.35 -16.00 -3.30
CA ALA A 32 -5.24 -14.89 -2.92
C ALA A 32 -4.47 -13.58 -2.72
N ARG A 33 -3.25 -13.64 -2.19
CA ARG A 33 -2.38 -12.47 -2.04
C ARG A 33 -1.95 -11.89 -3.39
N ARG A 34 -1.61 -12.76 -4.36
CA ARG A 34 -1.23 -12.32 -5.72
C ARG A 34 -2.41 -11.66 -6.42
N ASP A 35 -3.58 -12.28 -6.37
CA ASP A 35 -4.79 -11.74 -7.01
C ASP A 35 -5.19 -10.38 -6.42
N ALA A 36 -5.12 -10.24 -5.09
CA ALA A 36 -5.35 -8.96 -4.43
C ALA A 36 -4.33 -7.89 -4.83
N ARG A 37 -3.06 -8.27 -5.03
CA ARG A 37 -2.03 -7.32 -5.46
C ARG A 37 -2.33 -6.77 -6.85
N GLU A 38 -2.64 -7.65 -7.79
CA GLU A 38 -2.95 -7.27 -9.16
C GLU A 38 -4.23 -6.41 -9.25
N ALA A 39 -5.25 -6.76 -8.46
CA ALA A 39 -6.52 -6.02 -8.44
C ALA A 39 -6.40 -4.59 -7.87
N TYR A 40 -5.53 -4.34 -6.90
CA TYR A 40 -5.50 -3.07 -6.16
C TYR A 40 -4.22 -2.25 -6.37
N PHE A 41 -3.02 -2.83 -6.36
CA PHE A 41 -1.79 -2.05 -6.35
C PHE A 41 -1.53 -1.32 -7.67
N GLY A 42 -1.71 -1.99 -8.81
CA GLY A 42 -1.55 -1.35 -10.12
C GLY A 42 -2.45 -0.11 -10.30
N PRO A 43 -3.76 -0.23 -10.05
CA PRO A 43 -4.66 0.94 -10.05
C PRO A 43 -4.28 2.02 -9.05
N VAL A 44 -3.92 1.65 -7.80
CA VAL A 44 -3.51 2.63 -6.78
C VAL A 44 -2.29 3.42 -7.23
N LEU A 45 -1.29 2.77 -7.83
CA LEU A 45 -0.08 3.45 -8.30
C LEU A 45 -0.40 4.47 -9.41
N ARG A 46 -1.29 4.12 -10.34
CA ARG A 46 -1.76 5.06 -11.38
C ARG A 46 -2.46 6.28 -10.79
N GLU A 47 -3.11 6.13 -9.64
CA GLU A 47 -3.74 7.24 -8.92
C GLU A 47 -2.72 8.08 -8.12
N ILE A 48 -1.62 7.49 -7.67
CA ILE A 48 -0.56 8.18 -6.93
C ILE A 48 0.28 9.08 -7.85
N ASP A 49 0.69 8.60 -9.03
CA ASP A 49 1.66 9.29 -9.89
C ASP A 49 1.32 10.76 -10.20
N PRO A 50 0.09 11.13 -10.59
CA PRO A 50 -0.27 12.52 -10.86
C PRO A 50 -0.20 13.41 -9.62
N LEU A 51 -0.47 12.84 -8.44
CA LEU A 51 -0.44 13.58 -7.17
C LEU A 51 1.00 13.71 -6.67
N LEU A 52 1.79 12.65 -6.82
CA LEU A 52 3.21 12.65 -6.50
C LEU A 52 3.96 13.72 -7.32
N SER A 53 3.63 13.84 -8.61
CA SER A 53 4.24 14.83 -9.50
C SER A 53 3.96 16.28 -9.08
N ILE A 54 2.86 16.54 -8.37
CA ILE A 54 2.53 17.87 -7.82
C ILE A 54 3.42 18.16 -6.61
N LEU A 55 3.59 17.17 -5.72
CA LEU A 55 4.36 17.32 -4.49
C LEU A 55 5.88 17.30 -4.71
N HIS A 56 6.33 16.45 -5.63
CA HIS A 56 7.73 16.21 -5.94
C HIS A 56 7.88 16.14 -7.47
N PRO A 57 8.06 17.30 -8.14
CA PRO A 57 8.26 17.34 -9.58
C PRO A 57 9.42 16.44 -10.01
N GLY A 58 9.20 15.60 -11.04
CA GLY A 58 10.21 14.65 -11.53
C GLY A 58 10.39 13.40 -10.66
N ALA A 59 9.61 13.24 -9.59
CA ALA A 59 9.65 12.04 -8.76
C ALA A 59 8.77 10.92 -9.33
N ALA A 60 9.23 9.68 -9.17
CA ALA A 60 8.47 8.49 -9.53
C ALA A 60 8.63 7.40 -8.47
N LEU A 61 7.57 6.63 -8.21
CA LEU A 61 7.68 5.45 -7.37
C LEU A 61 8.26 4.29 -8.17
N ARG A 62 9.37 3.73 -7.70
CA ARG A 62 9.92 2.49 -8.24
C ARG A 62 9.22 1.31 -7.60
N ILE A 63 8.76 0.39 -8.45
CA ILE A 63 7.97 -0.78 -8.06
C ILE A 63 8.82 -2.04 -8.20
N ASP A 64 8.63 -2.97 -7.29
CA ASP A 64 9.19 -4.31 -7.39
C ASP A 64 8.38 -5.15 -8.39
N ASP A 65 9.04 -5.71 -9.40
CA ASP A 65 8.37 -6.48 -10.47
C ASP A 65 7.65 -7.74 -9.96
N THR A 66 8.09 -8.29 -8.81
CA THR A 66 7.53 -9.53 -8.26
C THR A 66 6.40 -9.27 -7.27
N SER A 67 6.61 -8.35 -6.33
CA SER A 67 5.66 -8.05 -5.27
C SER A 67 4.65 -6.97 -5.65
N LEU A 68 4.92 -6.21 -6.73
CA LEU A 68 4.15 -5.04 -7.17
C LEU A 68 4.01 -3.97 -6.08
N LEU A 69 4.96 -3.93 -5.15
CA LEU A 69 5.02 -2.95 -4.07
C LEU A 69 6.02 -1.85 -4.41
N PRO A 70 5.77 -0.60 -3.98
CA PRO A 70 6.78 0.44 -4.06
C PRO A 70 7.97 0.11 -3.16
N ILE A 71 9.17 0.30 -3.68
CA ILE A 71 10.44 -0.03 -3.02
C ILE A 71 11.41 1.15 -2.95
N ALA A 72 11.25 2.13 -3.82
CA ALA A 72 12.00 3.38 -3.75
C ALA A 72 11.19 4.55 -4.33
N LEU A 73 11.57 5.76 -3.96
CA LEU A 73 11.17 6.99 -4.61
C LEU A 73 12.37 7.47 -5.43
N THR A 74 12.24 7.49 -6.75
CA THR A 74 13.27 8.01 -7.65
C THR A 74 13.09 9.52 -7.76
N ARG A 75 14.13 10.31 -7.48
CA ARG A 75 14.17 11.77 -7.69
C ARG A 75 15.51 12.17 -8.28
N ASP A 76 15.50 13.06 -9.27
CA ASP A 76 16.73 13.50 -9.96
C ASP A 76 17.63 12.35 -10.45
N GLY A 77 17.00 11.22 -10.83
CA GLY A 77 17.70 10.00 -11.27
C GLY A 77 18.34 9.17 -10.15
N GLN A 78 18.10 9.51 -8.88
CA GLN A 78 18.57 8.77 -7.71
C GLN A 78 17.42 8.03 -7.04
N ASP A 79 17.66 6.76 -6.69
CA ASP A 79 16.71 5.93 -5.97
C ASP A 79 16.88 6.08 -4.47
N GLU A 80 15.84 6.56 -3.80
CA GLU A 80 15.78 6.59 -2.35
C GLU A 80 14.87 5.49 -1.82
N GLY A 81 15.44 4.56 -1.05
CA GLY A 81 14.67 3.53 -0.35
C GLY A 81 13.61 4.15 0.56
N LEU A 82 12.43 3.53 0.64
CA LEU A 82 11.32 4.09 1.43
C LEU A 82 11.65 4.22 2.94
N ASP A 83 12.59 3.42 3.43
CA ASP A 83 13.08 3.40 4.80
C ASP A 83 13.96 4.61 5.14
N ILE A 84 14.68 5.15 4.15
CA ILE A 84 15.58 6.31 4.32
C ILE A 84 14.90 7.65 4.03
N LEU A 85 13.66 7.63 3.55
CA LEU A 85 12.89 8.86 3.29
C LEU A 85 12.74 9.70 4.57
N SER A 86 12.73 11.01 4.40
CA SER A 86 12.42 11.95 5.49
C SER A 86 11.02 11.67 6.06
N GLY A 87 10.80 12.05 7.33
CA GLY A 87 9.50 11.91 7.98
C GLY A 87 8.37 12.57 7.18
N GLY A 88 8.60 13.80 6.72
CA GLY A 88 7.63 14.53 5.90
C GLY A 88 7.31 13.85 4.57
N THR A 89 8.33 13.34 3.84
CA THR A 89 8.08 12.63 2.58
C THR A 89 7.28 11.33 2.81
N ARG A 90 7.55 10.59 3.89
CA ARG A 90 6.77 9.40 4.25
C ARG A 90 5.32 9.75 4.58
N GLU A 91 5.11 10.83 5.32
CA GLU A 91 3.77 11.32 5.66
C GLU A 91 2.98 11.72 4.41
N GLN A 92 3.61 12.46 3.49
CA GLN A 92 3.01 12.83 2.21
C GLN A 92 2.63 11.60 1.37
N LEU A 93 3.53 10.62 1.22
CA LEU A 93 3.24 9.36 0.53
C LEU A 93 2.08 8.60 1.19
N ALA A 94 2.00 8.61 2.52
CA ALA A 94 0.93 7.96 3.26
C ALA A 94 -0.44 8.63 3.01
N ILE A 95 -0.47 9.96 2.84
CA ILE A 95 -1.67 10.71 2.44
C ILE A 95 -2.05 10.38 0.99
N LEU A 96 -1.10 10.45 0.06
CA LEU A 96 -1.34 10.12 -1.35
C LEU A 96 -1.89 8.72 -1.53
N THR A 97 -1.35 7.74 -0.77
CA THR A 97 -1.83 6.35 -0.81
C THR A 97 -3.30 6.26 -0.36
N ARG A 98 -3.69 6.95 0.71
CA ARG A 98 -5.09 6.96 1.19
C ARG A 98 -6.03 7.57 0.16
N ILE A 99 -5.61 8.67 -0.46
CA ILE A 99 -6.35 9.33 -1.54
C ILE A 99 -6.52 8.38 -2.73
N ALA A 100 -5.44 7.73 -3.15
CA ALA A 100 -5.47 6.80 -4.28
C ALA A 100 -6.46 5.63 -4.06
N PHE A 101 -6.50 5.07 -2.85
CA PHE A 101 -7.52 4.08 -2.50
C PHE A 101 -8.93 4.64 -2.56
N ALA A 102 -9.16 5.85 -2.01
CA ALA A 102 -10.47 6.47 -2.06
C ALA A 102 -10.95 6.69 -3.51
N ARG A 103 -10.06 7.15 -4.39
CA ARG A 103 -10.33 7.29 -5.82
C ARG A 103 -10.63 5.96 -6.50
N LEU A 104 -9.90 4.90 -6.15
CA LEU A 104 -10.17 3.56 -6.66
C LEU A 104 -11.57 3.06 -6.27
N PHE A 105 -11.95 3.27 -5.01
CA PHE A 105 -13.29 2.92 -4.53
C PHE A 105 -14.38 3.78 -5.18
N ALA A 106 -14.15 5.08 -5.34
CA ALA A 106 -15.06 5.99 -6.05
C ALA A 106 -15.27 5.53 -7.51
N GLY A 107 -14.20 5.17 -8.23
CA GLY A 107 -14.28 4.61 -9.58
C GLY A 107 -15.05 3.30 -9.68
N SER A 108 -15.13 2.53 -8.58
CA SER A 108 -15.94 1.31 -8.48
C SER A 108 -17.40 1.55 -8.06
N GLY A 109 -17.84 2.82 -7.98
CA GLY A 109 -19.19 3.19 -7.54
C GLY A 109 -19.40 3.14 -6.03
N ARG A 110 -18.31 3.12 -5.24
CA ARG A 110 -18.32 3.07 -3.77
C ARG A 110 -17.55 4.26 -3.21
N PRO A 111 -18.05 5.50 -3.31
CA PRO A 111 -17.32 6.65 -2.78
C PRO A 111 -17.11 6.52 -1.27
N VAL A 112 -15.87 6.72 -0.82
CA VAL A 112 -15.49 6.68 0.60
C VAL A 112 -14.84 8.00 0.98
N PRO A 113 -15.26 8.70 2.05
CA PRO A 113 -14.63 9.97 2.41
C PRO A 113 -13.20 9.76 2.91
N VAL A 114 -12.33 10.73 2.63
CA VAL A 114 -10.98 10.79 3.20
C VAL A 114 -11.00 11.76 4.37
N ILE A 115 -10.59 11.30 5.55
CA ILE A 115 -10.45 12.13 6.75
C ILE A 115 -8.96 12.27 7.06
N LEU A 116 -8.46 13.50 7.10
CA LEU A 116 -7.08 13.84 7.44
C LEU A 116 -7.10 14.61 8.76
N ASP A 117 -6.42 14.11 9.78
CA ASP A 117 -6.35 14.72 11.10
C ASP A 117 -4.90 15.11 11.40
N ASP A 118 -4.62 16.42 11.45
CA ASP A 118 -3.29 17.02 11.62
C ASP A 118 -2.20 16.49 10.67
N ALA A 119 -2.61 15.91 9.53
CA ALA A 119 -1.71 15.25 8.58
C ALA A 119 -0.74 16.21 7.85
N LEU A 120 -0.88 17.53 8.06
CA LEU A 120 -0.09 18.58 7.39
C LEU A 120 0.84 19.34 8.33
N VAL A 121 0.98 18.89 9.59
CA VAL A 121 1.70 19.65 10.64
C VAL A 121 3.18 19.86 10.33
N HIS A 122 3.85 18.88 9.69
CA HIS A 122 5.31 18.88 9.47
C HIS A 122 5.79 19.43 8.13
N SER A 123 4.96 20.18 7.41
CA SER A 123 5.33 20.74 6.10
C SER A 123 5.74 22.21 6.21
N ASP A 124 6.82 22.58 5.50
CA ASP A 124 7.16 23.97 5.19
C ASP A 124 6.08 24.59 4.26
N ASP A 125 6.07 25.92 4.15
CA ASP A 125 4.99 26.65 3.48
C ASP A 125 4.82 26.22 2.00
N ASP A 126 5.93 26.02 1.29
CA ASP A 126 5.93 25.57 -0.11
C ASP A 126 5.31 24.16 -0.25
N ARG A 127 5.67 23.23 0.65
CA ARG A 127 5.11 21.86 0.65
C ARG A 127 3.62 21.84 1.02
N ILE A 128 3.18 22.74 1.89
CA ILE A 128 1.77 22.88 2.24
C ILE A 128 0.96 23.35 1.04
N GLU A 129 1.44 24.34 0.30
CA GLU A 129 0.75 24.84 -0.89
C GLU A 129 0.65 23.77 -1.98
N ALA A 130 1.73 23.02 -2.21
CA ALA A 130 1.72 21.88 -3.13
C ALA A 130 0.71 20.80 -2.69
N MET A 131 0.62 20.53 -1.39
CA MET A 131 -0.35 19.57 -0.85
C MET A 131 -1.78 20.05 -1.00
N PHE A 132 -2.09 21.32 -0.69
CA PHE A 132 -3.41 21.88 -0.94
C PHE A 132 -3.78 21.87 -2.41
N THR A 133 -2.82 22.11 -3.31
CA THR A 133 -3.03 21.98 -4.76
C THR A 133 -3.42 20.56 -5.15
N ALA A 134 -2.71 19.55 -4.64
CA ALA A 134 -3.04 18.15 -4.87
C ALA A 134 -4.41 17.77 -4.29
N LEU A 135 -4.71 18.22 -3.06
CA LEU A 135 -5.98 17.97 -2.39
C LEU A 135 -7.15 18.64 -3.12
N HIS A 136 -7.00 19.88 -3.59
CA HIS A 136 -8.02 20.57 -4.37
C HIS A 136 -8.35 19.85 -5.68
N ARG A 137 -7.33 19.34 -6.37
CA ARG A 137 -7.53 18.55 -7.59
C ARG A 137 -8.36 17.30 -7.31
N VAL A 138 -8.10 16.62 -6.20
CA VAL A 138 -8.81 15.40 -5.80
C VAL A 138 -10.22 15.74 -5.31
N ALA A 139 -10.39 16.85 -4.60
CA ALA A 139 -11.65 17.27 -4.00
C ALA A 139 -12.79 17.52 -5.01
N GLN A 140 -12.48 17.63 -6.31
CA GLN A 140 -13.49 17.76 -7.37
C GLN A 140 -14.44 16.56 -7.41
N ASP A 141 -13.92 15.35 -7.21
CA ASP A 141 -14.67 14.09 -7.37
C ASP A 141 -14.66 13.23 -6.11
N GLN A 142 -14.03 13.70 -5.02
CA GLN A 142 -13.76 12.93 -3.82
C GLN A 142 -13.95 13.80 -2.56
N GLN A 143 -14.79 13.38 -1.62
CA GLN A 143 -14.95 14.11 -0.37
C GLN A 143 -13.69 13.96 0.50
N ILE A 144 -13.13 15.10 0.93
CA ILE A 144 -12.00 15.20 1.85
C ILE A 144 -12.41 16.09 3.03
N ILE A 145 -12.20 15.60 4.24
CA ILE A 145 -12.42 16.33 5.50
C ILE A 145 -11.06 16.49 6.16
N ILE A 146 -10.65 17.72 6.40
CA ILE A 146 -9.37 18.04 7.04
C ILE A 146 -9.65 18.66 8.40
N LEU A 147 -9.12 18.02 9.44
CA LEU A 147 -9.08 18.53 10.80
C LEU A 147 -7.64 19.00 11.04
N THR A 148 -7.47 20.27 11.40
CA THR A 148 -6.15 20.87 11.60
C THR A 148 -6.20 21.91 12.70
N CYS A 149 -5.13 21.99 13.49
CA CYS A 149 -4.96 22.97 14.57
C CYS A 149 -4.01 24.14 14.23
N ARG A 150 -3.59 24.25 12.96
CA ARG A 150 -2.91 25.45 12.44
C ARG A 150 -3.85 26.63 12.27
#